data_AF-A0A2K3KAM8-F1
#
_entry.id   AF-A0A2K3KAM8-F1
#
_cell.length_a   1.000
_cell.length_b   1.000
_cell.length_c   1.000
_cell.angle_alpha   90.00
_cell.angle_beta   90.00
_cell.angle_gamma   90.00
#
_symmetry.space_group_name_H-M   'P 1'
#
loop_
_entity.id
_entity.type
_entity.pdbx_description
1 polymer ?
#
loop_
_entity_poly.entity_id
_entity_poly.type
_entity_poly.pdbx_seq_one_letter_code
_entity_poly.pdbx_strand_id
1 'polypeptide(L)'
;DDVKWARNGVVATVINGEAIPVVQNRISDAGFKDLVLIPMGADKVFVRSMEDVDAMTTFNNAKEFFQLVFSFWTRWDKDELRYRRGAWVRLYGIPIHAWNEHFFKLCIMDCGSFLRADSDSVE
;
A
#
# COMPACT_ATOMS: atom_id res chain seq x y z
N ASP A 1 -15.31 21.43 -7.38
CA ASP A 1 -14.38 20.90 -8.40
C ASP A 1 -13.26 20.00 -7.85
N ASP A 2 -13.03 19.96 -6.54
CA ASP A 2 -11.84 19.36 -5.88
C ASP A 2 -11.66 17.84 -6.02
N VAL A 3 -12.64 17.16 -6.61
CA VAL A 3 -12.71 15.69 -6.68
C VAL A 3 -12.54 15.17 -8.11
N LYS A 4 -12.61 16.05 -9.11
CA LYS A 4 -12.58 15.66 -10.53
C LYS A 4 -11.31 14.86 -10.87
N TRP A 5 -10.16 15.31 -10.36
CA TRP A 5 -8.87 14.67 -10.58
C TRP A 5 -8.78 13.24 -10.00
N ALA A 6 -9.62 12.90 -9.02
CA ALA A 6 -9.58 11.61 -8.33
C ALA A 6 -10.48 10.55 -8.99
N ARG A 7 -11.46 10.95 -9.81
CA ARG A 7 -12.48 10.05 -10.39
C ARG A 7 -11.93 9.02 -11.37
N ASN A 8 -10.78 9.30 -11.96
CA ASN A 8 -10.07 8.42 -12.89
C ASN A 8 -9.01 7.56 -12.18
N GLY A 9 -8.90 7.68 -10.86
CA GLY A 9 -7.97 6.91 -10.07
C GLY A 9 -8.56 5.63 -9.51
N VAL A 10 -7.64 4.80 -9.04
CA VAL A 10 -7.91 3.48 -8.46
C VAL A 10 -7.36 3.47 -7.04
N VAL A 11 -8.11 2.93 -6.09
CA VAL A 11 -7.60 2.60 -4.75
C VAL A 11 -7.20 1.15 -4.78
N ALA A 12 -6.01 0.83 -4.28
CA ALA A 12 -5.47 -0.52 -4.25
C ALA A 12 -4.69 -0.79 -2.95
N THR A 13 -4.52 -2.06 -2.61
CA THR A 13 -3.72 -2.50 -1.47
C THR A 13 -2.42 -3.12 -1.98
N VAL A 14 -1.27 -2.61 -1.54
CA VAL A 14 0.06 -3.17 -1.83
C VAL A 14 0.19 -4.55 -1.17
N ILE A 15 0.65 -5.54 -1.93
CA ILE A 15 0.87 -6.89 -1.36
C ILE A 15 2.11 -6.93 -0.48
N ASN A 16 2.13 -7.84 0.50
CA ASN A 16 3.29 -8.18 1.32
C ASN A 16 3.95 -7.00 2.08
N GLY A 17 3.27 -5.87 2.26
CA GLY A 17 3.83 -4.70 2.95
C GLY A 17 5.06 -4.11 2.25
N GLU A 18 5.19 -4.32 0.93
CA GLU A 18 6.29 -3.75 0.15
C GLU A 18 6.32 -2.23 0.29
N ALA A 19 7.52 -1.65 0.32
CA ALA A 19 7.67 -0.21 0.42
C ALA A 19 7.15 0.46 -0.87
N ILE A 20 6.28 1.45 -0.73
CA ILE A 20 5.64 2.14 -1.87
C ILE A 20 6.66 2.66 -2.90
N PRO A 21 7.84 3.23 -2.54
CA PRO A 21 8.84 3.62 -3.53
C PRO A 21 9.38 2.45 -4.36
N VAL A 22 9.53 1.26 -3.76
CA VAL A 22 9.96 0.04 -4.48
C VAL A 22 8.89 -0.40 -5.47
N VAL A 23 7.64 -0.35 -5.04
CA VAL A 23 6.49 -0.67 -5.90
C VAL A 23 6.36 0.32 -7.06
N GLN A 24 6.54 1.63 -6.80
CA GLN A 24 6.55 2.67 -7.83
C GLN A 24 7.62 2.41 -8.90
N ASN A 25 8.83 2.04 -8.48
CA ASN A 25 9.92 1.72 -9.41
C ASN A 25 9.58 0.49 -10.27
N ARG A 26 9.08 -0.59 -9.66
CA ARG A 26 8.67 -1.81 -10.39
C ARG A 26 7.62 -1.52 -11.48
N ILE A 27 6.64 -0.67 -11.18
CA ILE A 27 5.59 -0.29 -12.13
C ILE A 27 6.17 0.56 -13.28
N SER A 28 7.05 1.51 -12.95
CA SER A 28 7.76 2.32 -13.94
C SER A 28 8.66 1.47 -14.86
N ASP A 29 9.39 0.52 -14.29
CA ASP A 29 10.28 -0.39 -15.02
C ASP A 29 9.51 -1.35 -15.93
N ALA A 30 8.27 -1.70 -15.56
CA ALA A 30 7.35 -2.46 -16.40
C ALA A 30 6.71 -1.62 -17.53
N GLY A 31 7.03 -0.33 -17.63
CA GLY A 31 6.60 0.55 -18.72
C GLY A 31 5.46 1.51 -18.35
N PHE A 32 4.86 1.40 -17.17
CA PHE A 32 3.75 2.26 -16.72
C PHE A 32 4.27 3.55 -16.05
N LYS A 33 5.07 4.32 -16.79
CA LYS A 33 5.76 5.52 -16.26
C LYS A 33 4.81 6.68 -15.92
N ASP A 34 3.62 6.67 -16.50
CA ASP A 34 2.59 7.66 -16.28
C ASP A 34 1.78 7.40 -14.99
N LEU A 35 1.85 6.19 -14.43
CA LEU A 35 1.16 5.84 -13.20
C LEU A 35 1.93 6.30 -11.96
N VAL A 36 1.26 7.06 -11.10
CA VAL A 36 1.79 7.57 -9.84
C VAL A 36 1.00 7.01 -8.66
N LEU A 37 1.73 6.52 -7.66
CA LEU A 37 1.21 6.03 -6.39
C LEU A 37 1.22 7.14 -5.34
N ILE A 38 0.04 7.41 -4.75
CA ILE A 38 -0.14 8.32 -3.64
C ILE A 38 -0.49 7.49 -2.40
N PRO A 39 0.37 7.45 -1.36
CA PRO A 39 0.07 6.72 -0.12
C PRO A 39 -1.20 7.23 0.53
N MET A 40 -2.15 6.33 0.83
CA MET A 40 -3.38 6.66 1.57
C MET A 40 -3.30 6.26 3.05
N GLY A 41 -2.16 5.69 3.47
CA GLY A 41 -1.93 5.16 4.80
C GLY A 41 -1.95 3.63 4.82
N ALA A 42 -1.18 3.06 5.77
CA ALA A 42 -0.92 1.63 5.83
C ALA A 42 -0.40 1.08 4.48
N ASP A 43 -1.06 0.04 3.96
CA ASP A 43 -0.81 -0.64 2.69
C ASP A 43 -1.68 -0.12 1.54
N LYS A 44 -2.54 0.88 1.79
CA LYS A 44 -3.41 1.46 0.76
C LYS A 44 -2.70 2.55 -0.03
N VAL A 45 -2.89 2.49 -1.35
CA VAL A 45 -2.41 3.50 -2.30
C VAL A 45 -3.54 3.94 -3.20
N PHE A 46 -3.52 5.22 -3.55
CA PHE A 46 -4.29 5.76 -4.66
C PHE A 46 -3.39 5.80 -5.89
N VAL A 47 -3.86 5.26 -7.01
CA VAL A 47 -3.14 5.19 -8.27
C VAL A 47 -3.83 6.10 -9.28
N ARG A 48 -3.07 6.99 -9.90
CA ARG A 48 -3.55 7.86 -10.98
C ARG A 48 -2.58 7.88 -12.15
N SER A 49 -3.11 8.13 -13.35
CA SER A 49 -2.29 8.53 -14.48
C SER A 49 -1.96 10.03 -14.40
N MET A 50 -0.76 10.39 -14.81
CA MET A 50 -0.34 11.78 -15.01
C MET A 50 -0.89 12.37 -16.31
N GLU A 51 -1.29 11.52 -17.26
CA GLU A 51 -1.88 11.91 -18.54
C GLU A 51 -3.42 12.08 -18.46
N ASP A 52 -3.98 12.05 -17.25
CA ASP A 52 -5.42 12.12 -16.95
C ASP A 52 -6.26 11.01 -17.60
N VAL A 53 -5.59 9.91 -17.99
CA VAL A 53 -6.22 8.68 -18.48
C VAL A 53 -6.84 7.90 -17.31
N ASP A 54 -7.94 7.20 -17.58
CA ASP A 54 -8.59 6.34 -16.59
C ASP A 54 -7.66 5.17 -16.20
N ALA A 55 -7.11 5.22 -14.97
CA ALA A 55 -6.18 4.23 -14.46
C ALA A 55 -6.81 2.83 -14.35
N MET A 56 -8.14 2.75 -14.19
CA MET A 56 -8.85 1.47 -14.14
C MET A 56 -8.75 0.72 -15.48
N THR A 57 -8.68 1.44 -16.60
CA THR A 57 -8.51 0.82 -17.93
C THR A 57 -7.13 0.19 -18.06
N THR A 58 -6.08 0.87 -17.60
CA THR A 58 -4.70 0.34 -17.55
C THR A 58 -4.62 -0.89 -16.66
N PHE A 59 -5.26 -0.87 -15.48
CA PHE A 59 -5.33 -2.02 -14.57
C PHE A 59 -6.00 -3.22 -15.22
N ASN A 60 -7.09 -3.01 -15.95
CA ASN A 60 -7.80 -4.10 -16.62
C ASN A 60 -7.00 -4.67 -17.81
N ASN A 61 -6.32 -3.80 -18.56
CA ASN A 61 -5.51 -4.22 -19.71
C ASN A 61 -4.28 -5.04 -19.31
N ALA A 62 -3.67 -4.73 -18.16
CA ALA A 62 -2.49 -5.42 -17.64
C ALA A 62 -2.77 -6.10 -16.30
N LYS A 63 -3.96 -6.70 -16.16
CA LYS A 63 -4.46 -7.28 -14.91
C LYS A 63 -3.49 -8.26 -14.27
N GLU A 64 -2.94 -9.18 -15.06
CA GLU A 64 -2.02 -10.22 -14.58
C GLU A 64 -0.75 -9.62 -13.95
N PHE A 65 -0.23 -8.54 -14.53
CA PHE A 65 0.90 -7.83 -13.96
C PHE A 65 0.52 -7.16 -12.63
N PHE A 66 -0.58 -6.42 -12.59
CA PHE A 66 -0.98 -5.70 -11.38
C PHE A 66 -1.37 -6.64 -10.22
N GLN A 67 -1.77 -7.88 -10.49
CA GLN A 67 -1.96 -8.92 -9.46
C GLN A 67 -0.65 -9.30 -8.74
N LEU A 68 0.52 -9.07 -9.34
CA LEU A 68 1.84 -9.31 -8.72
C LEU A 68 2.29 -8.17 -7.79
N VAL A 69 1.48 -7.12 -7.67
CA VAL A 69 1.86 -5.87 -7.01
C VAL A 69 0.76 -5.38 -6.05
N PHE A 70 -0.49 -5.54 -6.46
CA PHE A 70 -1.66 -5.07 -5.75
C PHE A 70 -2.68 -6.18 -5.51
N SER A 71 -3.46 -5.98 -4.47
CA SER A 71 -4.67 -6.73 -4.13
C SER A 71 -5.82 -5.75 -3.90
N PHE A 72 -7.05 -6.26 -3.94
CA PHE A 72 -8.28 -5.53 -3.58
C PHE A 72 -8.35 -4.10 -4.16
N TRP A 73 -8.19 -3.96 -5.47
CA TRP A 73 -8.33 -2.65 -6.11
C TRP A 73 -9.77 -2.37 -6.55
N THR A 74 -10.16 -1.12 -6.44
CA THR A 74 -11.48 -0.61 -6.86
C THR A 74 -11.33 0.81 -7.39
N ARG A 75 -12.32 1.27 -8.17
CA ARG A 75 -12.37 2.67 -8.57
C ARG A 75 -12.49 3.54 -7.32
N TRP A 76 -11.75 4.65 -7.29
CA TRP A 76 -11.83 5.58 -6.17
C TRP A 76 -13.26 6.14 -6.06
N ASP A 77 -13.79 6.13 -4.83
CA ASP A 77 -15.07 6.72 -4.50
C ASP A 77 -14.95 7.57 -3.23
N LYS A 78 -15.80 8.60 -3.13
CA LYS A 78 -15.82 9.55 -2.03
C LYS A 78 -16.18 8.89 -0.69
N ASP A 79 -16.92 7.79 -0.73
CA ASP A 79 -17.40 7.08 0.45
C ASP A 79 -16.37 6.06 1.00
N GLU A 80 -15.22 5.85 0.33
CA GLU A 80 -14.10 5.06 0.87
C GLU A 80 -13.32 5.83 1.95
N LEU A 81 -13.96 6.08 3.08
CA LEU A 81 -13.40 6.79 4.24
C LEU A 81 -12.86 5.85 5.33
N ARG A 82 -12.51 4.59 5.02
CA ARG A 82 -11.83 3.70 5.98
C ARG A 82 -10.38 4.13 6.16
N TYR A 83 -10.24 5.23 6.90
CA TYR A 83 -8.99 5.86 7.23
C TYR A 83 -8.18 5.00 8.20
N ARG A 84 -6.99 4.56 7.77
CA ARG A 84 -6.00 3.88 8.62
C ARG A 84 -4.69 4.66 8.61
N ARG A 85 -4.15 4.99 9.77
CA ARG A 85 -2.80 5.57 9.91
C ARG A 85 -1.80 4.49 10.31
N GLY A 86 -0.62 4.54 9.71
CA GLY A 86 0.54 3.81 10.21
C GLY A 86 1.24 4.62 11.31
N ALA A 87 1.81 3.93 12.29
CA ALA A 87 2.71 4.51 13.29
C ALA A 87 3.87 3.54 13.52
N TRP A 88 5.07 4.09 13.66
CA TRP A 88 6.23 3.31 14.12
C TRP A 88 6.14 3.17 15.64
N VAL A 89 6.17 1.93 16.11
CA VAL A 89 6.14 1.60 17.54
C VAL A 89 7.47 0.99 17.92
N ARG A 90 8.07 1.50 19.00
CA ARG A 90 9.29 0.94 19.60
C ARG A 90 8.92 0.16 20.85
N LEU A 91 9.25 -1.14 20.87
CA LEU A 91 8.98 -2.04 21.98
C LEU A 91 10.23 -2.19 22.86
N TYR A 92 10.06 -2.16 24.17
CA TYR A 92 11.14 -2.27 25.15
C TYR A 92 10.88 -3.43 26.11
N GLY A 93 11.95 -4.09 26.57
CA GLY A 93 11.86 -5.18 27.56
C GLY A 93 11.38 -6.52 27.00
N ILE A 94 11.35 -6.69 25.67
CA ILE A 94 11.03 -7.98 25.04
C ILE A 94 12.19 -8.95 25.27
N PRO A 95 11.95 -10.14 25.85
CA PRO A 95 12.96 -11.19 25.96
C PRO A 95 13.49 -11.60 24.59
N ILE A 96 14.80 -11.87 24.48
CA ILE A 96 15.45 -12.14 23.18
C ILE A 96 14.81 -13.32 22.41
N HIS A 97 14.36 -14.37 23.11
CA HIS A 97 13.70 -15.53 22.48
C HIS A 97 12.31 -15.21 21.89
N ALA A 98 11.73 -14.07 22.27
CA ALA A 98 10.47 -13.56 21.74
C ALA A 98 10.68 -12.42 20.72
N TRP A 99 11.92 -12.10 20.35
CA TRP A 99 12.23 -11.05 19.39
C TRP A 99 12.02 -11.53 17.95
N ASN A 100 10.76 -11.68 17.55
CA ASN A 100 10.40 -12.11 16.20
C ASN A 100 9.05 -11.49 15.76
N GLU A 101 8.78 -11.50 14.45
CA GLU A 101 7.56 -10.91 13.90
C GLU A 101 6.27 -11.49 14.49
N HIS A 102 6.25 -12.78 14.84
CA HIS A 102 5.05 -13.42 15.38
C HIS A 102 4.69 -12.78 16.72
N PHE A 103 5.68 -12.57 17.59
CA PHE A 103 5.47 -11.87 18.85
C PHE A 103 5.08 -10.40 18.64
N PHE A 104 5.71 -9.69 17.69
CA PHE A 104 5.34 -8.30 17.40
C PHE A 104 3.89 -8.15 16.92
N LYS A 105 3.39 -9.12 16.13
CA LYS A 105 1.96 -9.18 15.72
C LYS A 105 1.04 -9.33 16.93
N LEU A 106 1.41 -10.16 17.90
CA LEU A 106 0.66 -10.31 19.16
C LEU A 106 0.61 -8.99 19.95
N CYS A 107 1.69 -8.23 20.01
CA CYS A 107 1.74 -6.97 20.78
C CYS A 107 0.76 -5.89 20.30
N ILE A 108 0.34 -5.94 19.03
CA ILE A 108 -0.50 -4.90 18.42
C ILE A 108 -1.89 -5.41 18.04
N MET A 109 -2.22 -6.67 18.34
CA MET A 109 -3.42 -7.33 17.80
C MET A 109 -4.74 -6.64 18.15
N ASP A 110 -4.80 -6.01 19.33
CA ASP A 110 -5.99 -5.26 19.77
C ASP A 110 -6.00 -3.80 19.28
N CYS A 111 -4.86 -3.30 18.79
CA CYS A 111 -4.66 -1.91 18.40
C CYS A 111 -4.72 -1.70 16.88
N GLY A 112 -4.48 -2.76 16.09
CA GLY A 112 -4.46 -2.66 14.63
C GLY A 112 -3.82 -3.87 13.95
N SER A 113 -3.20 -3.62 12.80
CA SER A 113 -2.54 -4.65 12.00
C SER A 113 -1.05 -4.33 11.86
N PHE A 114 -0.22 -5.36 12.01
CA PHE A 114 1.21 -5.26 11.76
C PHE A 114 1.45 -5.04 10.27
N LEU A 115 2.24 -4.02 9.94
CA LEU A 115 2.58 -3.71 8.55
C LEU A 115 3.98 -4.21 8.21
N ARG A 116 4.98 -3.82 9.01
CA ARG A 116 6.38 -4.11 8.75
C ARG A 116 7.23 -3.90 10.01
N ALA A 117 8.32 -4.64 10.10
CA ALA A 117 9.43 -4.37 11.01
C ALA A 117 10.60 -3.73 10.26
N ASP A 118 11.39 -2.91 10.95
CA ASP A 118 12.64 -2.38 10.42
C ASP A 118 13.63 -3.52 10.11
N SER A 119 14.54 -3.33 9.15
CA SER A 119 15.59 -4.30 8.84
C SER A 119 16.45 -4.63 10.06
N ASP A 120 16.63 -3.68 10.98
CA ASP A 120 17.41 -3.89 12.20
C ASP A 120 16.61 -4.56 13.33
N SER A 121 15.31 -4.84 13.11
CA SER A 121 14.39 -5.41 14.11
C SER A 121 14.12 -6.90 13.93
N VAL A 122 14.58 -7.53 12.85
CA VAL A 122 14.29 -8.94 12.57
C VAL A 122 15.61 -9.68 12.35
N GLU A 123 15.84 -10.74 13.12
CA GLU A 123 16.87 -11.75 12.87
C GLU A 123 16.24 -12.97 12.19
#